data_AF-A0A9N7NN32-F1
#
_entry.id   AF-A0A9N7NN32-F1
#
_cell.length_a   1.000
_cell.length_b   1.000
_cell.length_c   1.000
_cell.angle_alpha   90.00
_cell.angle_beta   90.00
_cell.angle_gamma   90.00
#
_symmetry.space_group_name_H-M   'P 1'
#
loop_
_entity.id
_entity.type
_entity.pdbx_description
1 polymer ?
#
loop_
_entity_poly.entity_id
_entity_poly.type
_entity_poly.pdbx_seq_one_letter_code
_entity_poly.pdbx_strand_id
1 'polypeptide(L)'
;MRLFMILVCLLLLGSTLLTSALAQSFKESAKNNPGLQTFVERATKSYFFHHTMVRIKDPRASLDFYSRIMGMSLLKRLDFADLRFSNYYMGYEDTSRAPNDPLRRTAWAFSQRGVIELTHMWGTETNRNFTGYHNGNTEPLGYGHIGINVDNVQKAINRFESLGVRFVQRIRSGNRDLVAFIQDPDGYWIEIFDTMSAVQTAIDNNAV
;
A
#
# COMPACT_ATOMS: atom_id res chain seq x y z
N MET A 1 -2.61 65.87 -14.49
CA MET A 1 -1.53 65.06 -13.87
C MET A 1 -1.98 64.05 -12.82
N ARG A 2 -3.07 64.25 -12.06
CA ARG A 2 -3.50 63.30 -11.01
C ARG A 2 -4.18 62.00 -11.49
N LEU A 3 -4.75 61.96 -12.70
CA LEU A 3 -5.42 60.76 -13.21
C LEU A 3 -4.46 59.72 -13.83
N PHE A 4 -3.31 60.15 -14.35
CA PHE A 4 -2.31 59.27 -14.99
C PHE A 4 -1.51 58.46 -13.95
N MET A 5 -1.41 58.97 -12.71
CA MET A 5 -0.65 58.34 -11.64
C MET A 5 -1.42 57.20 -10.93
N ILE A 6 -2.75 57.17 -11.05
CA ILE A 6 -3.61 56.15 -10.43
C ILE A 6 -3.66 54.87 -11.29
N LEU A 7 -3.62 55.01 -12.63
CA LEU A 7 -3.63 53.88 -13.55
C LEU A 7 -2.31 53.08 -13.54
N VAL A 8 -1.17 53.74 -13.28
CA VAL A 8 0.14 53.09 -13.17
C VAL A 8 0.30 52.33 -11.84
N CYS A 9 -0.31 52.81 -10.74
CA CYS A 9 -0.29 52.07 -9.46
C CYS A 9 -1.15 50.79 -9.50
N LEU A 10 -2.28 50.77 -10.21
CA LEU A 10 -3.13 49.58 -10.33
C LEU A 10 -2.49 48.47 -11.20
N LEU A 11 -1.68 48.84 -12.21
CA LEU A 11 -0.93 47.87 -13.03
C LEU A 11 0.25 47.24 -12.28
N LEU A 12 0.91 48.00 -11.38
CA LEU A 12 2.03 47.50 -10.58
C LEU A 12 1.59 46.66 -9.37
N LEU A 13 0.41 46.93 -8.81
CA LEU A 13 -0.21 46.10 -7.76
C LEU A 13 -0.81 44.79 -8.32
N GLY A 14 -1.33 44.82 -9.55
CA GLY A 14 -1.80 43.62 -10.25
C GLY A 14 -0.67 42.65 -10.62
N SER A 15 0.51 43.17 -10.98
CA SER A 15 1.67 42.33 -11.34
C SER A 15 2.39 41.75 -10.13
N THR A 16 2.32 42.38 -8.96
CA THR A 16 2.94 41.87 -7.71
C THR A 16 2.08 40.80 -7.01
N LEU A 17 0.75 40.86 -7.14
CA LEU A 17 -0.16 39.82 -6.67
C LEU A 17 -0.19 38.59 -7.60
N LEU A 18 0.05 38.74 -8.91
CA LEU A 18 0.20 37.60 -9.82
C LEU A 18 1.57 36.90 -9.73
N THR A 19 2.62 37.60 -9.28
CA THR A 19 3.97 37.02 -9.18
C THR A 19 4.21 36.25 -7.88
N SER A 20 3.44 36.49 -6.82
CA SER A 20 3.53 35.70 -5.58
C SER A 20 2.80 34.35 -5.65
N ALA A 21 1.82 34.20 -6.55
CA ALA A 21 1.10 32.94 -6.75
C ALA A 21 1.83 31.91 -7.64
N LEU A 22 2.88 32.35 -8.35
CA LEU A 22 3.63 31.51 -9.31
C LEU A 22 5.00 31.06 -8.80
N ALA A 23 5.31 31.31 -7.52
CA ALA A 23 6.59 30.96 -6.91
C ALA A 23 6.46 29.95 -5.75
N GLN A 24 5.37 29.16 -5.71
CA GLN A 24 5.41 27.91 -4.95
C GLN A 24 6.34 26.98 -5.74
N SER A 25 7.62 26.89 -5.35
CA SER A 25 8.47 25.84 -5.90
C SER A 25 7.81 24.51 -5.56
N PHE A 26 7.25 23.82 -6.55
CA PHE A 26 6.70 22.49 -6.34
C PHE A 26 7.74 21.65 -5.59
N LYS A 27 7.31 20.98 -4.52
CA LYS A 27 8.19 20.06 -3.78
C LYS A 27 8.77 19.00 -4.72
N GLU A 28 8.04 18.68 -5.78
CA GLU A 28 8.42 17.78 -6.86
C GLU A 28 9.45 18.40 -7.82
N SER A 29 10.73 18.26 -7.46
CA SER A 29 11.84 18.44 -8.40
C SER A 29 12.91 17.38 -8.19
N ALA A 30 13.70 17.08 -9.22
CA ALA A 30 14.83 16.14 -9.10
C ALA A 30 15.90 16.64 -8.11
N LYS A 31 16.00 17.96 -7.92
CA LYS A 31 16.88 18.57 -6.92
C LYS A 31 16.43 18.23 -5.49
N ASN A 32 15.12 18.27 -5.25
CA ASN A 32 14.55 18.02 -3.92
C ASN A 32 14.34 16.52 -3.66
N ASN A 33 14.12 15.73 -4.73
CA ASN A 33 13.83 14.29 -4.64
C ASN A 33 14.77 13.51 -5.57
N PRO A 34 15.99 13.16 -5.10
CA PRO A 34 16.89 12.27 -5.84
C PRO A 34 16.16 10.96 -6.22
N GLY A 35 16.21 10.59 -7.49
CA GLY A 35 15.48 9.45 -8.04
C GLY A 35 14.30 9.81 -8.95
N LEU A 36 13.83 11.08 -8.93
CA LEU A 36 12.93 11.60 -9.96
C LEU A 36 13.71 11.79 -11.27
N GLN A 37 13.82 10.70 -12.04
CA GLN A 37 14.52 10.66 -13.32
C GLN A 37 13.70 9.94 -14.39
N THR A 38 13.94 10.29 -15.64
CA THR A 38 13.32 9.66 -16.81
C THR A 38 14.20 8.58 -17.44
N PHE A 39 15.48 8.51 -17.06
CA PHE A 39 16.40 7.49 -17.54
C PHE A 39 16.22 6.19 -16.75
N VAL A 40 16.11 5.08 -17.48
CA VAL A 40 16.07 3.72 -16.92
C VAL A 40 17.26 2.96 -17.45
N GLU A 41 18.08 2.41 -16.55
CA GLU A 41 19.24 1.58 -16.90
C GLU A 41 18.79 0.35 -17.68
N ARG A 42 19.46 0.06 -18.80
CA ARG A 42 19.07 -1.03 -19.71
C ARG A 42 19.12 -2.38 -18.99
N ALA A 43 20.12 -2.58 -18.13
CA ALA A 43 20.30 -3.84 -17.41
C ALA A 43 19.14 -4.18 -16.47
N THR A 44 18.43 -3.18 -15.93
CA THR A 44 17.34 -3.37 -14.96
C THR A 44 15.95 -3.08 -15.55
N LYS A 45 15.86 -2.76 -16.84
CA LYS A 45 14.61 -2.37 -17.52
C LYS A 45 13.47 -3.40 -17.38
N SER A 46 13.80 -4.68 -17.24
CA SER A 46 12.83 -5.77 -17.10
C SER A 46 12.49 -6.12 -15.64
N TYR A 47 13.18 -5.53 -14.66
CA TYR A 47 12.95 -5.84 -13.25
C TYR A 47 11.57 -5.37 -12.84
N PHE A 48 10.97 -6.08 -11.89
CA PHE A 48 9.71 -5.68 -11.29
C PHE A 48 9.64 -6.06 -9.82
N PHE A 49 8.84 -5.30 -9.08
CA PHE A 49 8.54 -5.63 -7.70
C PHE A 49 7.59 -6.82 -7.65
N HIS A 50 8.14 -7.99 -7.32
CA HIS A 50 7.39 -9.23 -7.28
C HIS A 50 6.56 -9.35 -6.00
N HIS A 51 7.21 -9.52 -4.84
CA HIS A 51 6.53 -9.79 -3.58
C HIS A 51 7.04 -8.99 -2.38
N THR A 52 6.16 -8.84 -1.40
CA THR A 52 6.50 -8.53 0.00
C THR A 52 6.29 -9.79 0.83
N MET A 53 7.25 -10.16 1.68
CA MET A 53 7.15 -11.32 2.57
C MET A 53 6.82 -10.90 3.99
N VAL A 54 5.85 -11.57 4.60
CA VAL A 54 5.57 -11.50 6.05
C VAL A 54 5.47 -12.91 6.63
N ARG A 55 5.85 -13.07 7.89
CA ARG A 55 5.67 -14.34 8.59
C ARG A 55 4.30 -14.40 9.22
N ILE A 56 3.66 -15.56 9.19
CA ILE A 56 2.30 -15.74 9.73
C ILE A 56 2.25 -16.89 10.74
N LYS A 57 1.44 -16.70 11.79
CA LYS A 57 1.31 -17.68 12.87
C LYS A 57 0.44 -18.87 12.47
N ASP A 58 -0.75 -18.64 11.93
CA ASP A 58 -1.67 -19.70 11.51
C ASP A 58 -2.09 -19.49 10.04
N PRO A 59 -1.65 -20.35 9.10
CA PRO A 59 -2.00 -20.22 7.70
C PRO A 59 -3.50 -20.31 7.45
N ARG A 60 -4.29 -20.97 8.30
CA ARG A 60 -5.74 -21.02 8.11
C ARG A 60 -6.37 -19.65 8.32
N ALA A 61 -5.97 -18.96 9.39
CA ALA A 61 -6.48 -17.63 9.70
C ALA A 61 -6.04 -16.62 8.64
N SER A 62 -4.75 -16.64 8.26
CA SER A 62 -4.22 -15.70 7.27
C SER A 62 -4.80 -15.97 5.88
N LEU A 63 -4.91 -17.24 5.44
CA LEU A 63 -5.50 -17.55 4.14
C LEU A 63 -6.99 -17.17 4.09
N ASP A 64 -7.79 -17.40 5.12
CA ASP A 64 -9.19 -16.92 5.17
C ASP A 64 -9.26 -15.39 5.06
N PHE A 65 -8.43 -14.68 5.83
CA PHE A 65 -8.38 -13.23 5.80
C PHE A 65 -8.00 -12.70 4.40
N TYR A 66 -6.85 -13.12 3.86
CA TYR A 66 -6.39 -12.60 2.57
C TYR A 66 -7.28 -13.05 1.41
N SER A 67 -7.96 -14.20 1.49
CA SER A 67 -8.89 -14.63 0.44
C SER A 67 -10.30 -14.06 0.62
N ARG A 68 -11.04 -14.49 1.64
CA ARG A 68 -12.46 -14.15 1.82
C ARG A 68 -12.64 -12.68 2.18
N ILE A 69 -11.79 -12.13 3.03
CA ILE A 69 -11.91 -10.73 3.46
C ILE A 69 -11.28 -9.80 2.43
N MET A 70 -10.04 -10.03 2.03
CA MET A 70 -9.35 -9.10 1.13
C MET A 70 -9.61 -9.36 -0.36
N GLY A 71 -10.10 -10.54 -0.75
CA GLY A 71 -10.41 -10.87 -2.15
C GLY A 71 -9.21 -11.37 -2.96
N MET A 72 -8.09 -11.73 -2.32
CA MET A 72 -6.93 -12.29 -3.01
C MET A 72 -7.12 -13.79 -3.32
N SER A 73 -6.38 -14.28 -4.29
CA SER A 73 -6.30 -15.70 -4.62
C SER A 73 -4.98 -16.31 -4.16
N LEU A 74 -5.00 -17.59 -3.77
CA LEU A 74 -3.79 -18.38 -3.57
C LEU A 74 -3.18 -18.77 -4.92
N LEU A 75 -2.06 -18.14 -5.25
CA LEU A 75 -1.35 -18.36 -6.51
C LEU A 75 -0.51 -19.63 -6.44
N LYS A 76 0.26 -19.78 -5.36
CA LYS A 76 1.13 -20.94 -5.17
C LYS A 76 1.36 -21.21 -3.68
N ARG A 77 1.39 -22.49 -3.33
CA ARG A 77 1.97 -22.99 -2.08
C ARG A 77 3.28 -23.72 -2.39
N LEU A 78 4.29 -23.47 -1.58
CA LEU A 78 5.57 -24.21 -1.59
C LEU A 78 5.84 -24.70 -0.17
N ASP A 79 6.23 -25.97 -0.03
CA ASP A 79 6.58 -26.59 1.24
C ASP A 79 8.07 -26.96 1.24
N PHE A 80 8.77 -26.59 2.30
CA PHE A 80 10.21 -26.86 2.47
C PHE A 80 10.40 -27.70 3.73
N ALA A 81 10.27 -29.03 3.58
CA ALA A 81 10.21 -29.96 4.71
C ALA A 81 11.47 -29.95 5.58
N ASP A 82 12.65 -29.95 4.96
CA ASP A 82 13.94 -29.94 5.68
C ASP A 82 14.13 -28.67 6.52
N LEU A 83 13.53 -27.57 6.09
CA LEU A 83 13.58 -26.25 6.76
C LEU A 83 12.33 -25.97 7.60
N ARG A 84 11.36 -26.87 7.59
CA ARG A 84 10.09 -26.81 8.35
C ARG A 84 9.33 -25.50 8.19
N PHE A 85 9.15 -25.05 6.96
CA PHE A 85 8.25 -23.93 6.66
C PHE A 85 7.49 -24.12 5.35
N SER A 86 6.41 -23.36 5.21
CA SER A 86 5.62 -23.26 3.98
C SER A 86 5.50 -21.80 3.57
N ASN A 87 5.54 -21.54 2.26
CA ASN A 87 5.22 -20.24 1.68
C ASN A 87 3.89 -20.29 0.95
N TYR A 88 3.06 -19.28 1.16
CA TYR A 88 1.79 -19.08 0.47
C TYR A 88 1.83 -17.74 -0.26
N TYR A 89 1.85 -17.79 -1.58
CA TYR A 89 1.85 -16.61 -2.45
C TYR A 89 0.42 -16.22 -2.77
N MET A 90 -0.03 -15.06 -2.27
CA MET A 90 -1.37 -14.52 -2.47
C MET A 90 -1.32 -13.25 -3.32
N GLY A 91 -2.32 -13.03 -4.17
CA GLY A 91 -2.42 -11.80 -4.97
C GLY A 91 -3.76 -11.65 -5.67
N TYR A 92 -3.98 -10.48 -6.30
CA TYR A 92 -5.21 -10.16 -7.04
C TYR A 92 -5.16 -10.64 -8.49
N GLU A 93 -4.97 -11.95 -8.69
CA GLU A 93 -4.90 -12.56 -10.01
C GLU A 93 -6.09 -13.49 -10.29
N ASP A 94 -6.46 -13.57 -11.56
CA ASP A 94 -7.44 -14.54 -12.05
C ASP A 94 -6.81 -15.93 -12.16
N THR A 95 -7.05 -16.76 -11.14
CA THR A 95 -6.51 -18.12 -11.09
C THR A 95 -7.13 -19.08 -12.10
N SER A 96 -8.22 -18.72 -12.80
CA SER A 96 -8.73 -19.54 -13.91
C SER A 96 -7.76 -19.60 -15.09
N ARG A 97 -6.84 -18.63 -15.17
CA ARG A 97 -5.77 -18.56 -16.18
C ARG A 97 -4.48 -19.25 -15.75
N ALA A 98 -4.41 -19.70 -14.50
CA ALA A 98 -3.22 -20.34 -13.98
C ALA A 98 -3.05 -21.75 -14.58
N PRO A 99 -1.83 -22.15 -14.99
CA PRO A 99 -1.59 -23.50 -15.45
C PRO A 99 -1.89 -24.55 -14.37
N ASN A 100 -2.39 -25.72 -14.79
CA ASN A 100 -2.59 -26.87 -13.91
C ASN A 100 -1.28 -27.64 -13.64
N ASP A 101 -0.36 -27.62 -14.60
CA ASP A 101 0.96 -28.23 -14.42
C ASP A 101 1.73 -27.53 -13.28
N PRO A 102 2.26 -28.26 -12.29
CA PRO A 102 2.87 -27.66 -11.11
C PRO A 102 4.06 -26.74 -11.39
N LEU A 103 4.91 -27.08 -12.37
CA LEU A 103 6.10 -26.30 -12.71
C LEU A 103 5.72 -25.02 -13.45
N ARG A 104 4.82 -25.15 -14.44
CA ARG A 104 4.27 -23.99 -15.16
C ARG A 104 3.49 -23.07 -14.24
N ARG A 105 2.75 -23.62 -13.26
CA ARG A 105 2.07 -22.81 -12.24
C ARG A 105 3.06 -22.04 -11.36
N THR A 106 4.17 -22.66 -10.98
CA THR A 106 5.24 -21.96 -10.26
C THR A 106 5.80 -20.83 -11.11
N ALA A 107 6.20 -21.08 -12.35
CA ALA A 107 6.73 -20.04 -13.24
C ALA A 107 5.71 -18.89 -13.43
N TRP A 108 4.43 -19.23 -13.60
CA TRP A 108 3.35 -18.25 -13.69
C TRP A 108 3.23 -17.43 -12.40
N ALA A 109 3.16 -18.06 -11.23
CA ALA A 109 3.03 -17.35 -9.95
C ALA A 109 4.23 -16.42 -9.71
N PHE A 110 5.44 -16.86 -10.08
CA PHE A 110 6.69 -16.08 -9.94
C PHE A 110 6.87 -14.98 -11.00
N SER A 111 5.89 -14.80 -11.90
CA SER A 111 5.86 -13.72 -12.89
C SER A 111 4.83 -12.62 -12.56
N GLN A 112 4.09 -12.76 -11.45
CA GLN A 112 3.06 -11.80 -11.04
C GLN A 112 3.65 -10.65 -10.21
N ARG A 113 3.01 -9.48 -10.25
CA ARG A 113 3.47 -8.28 -9.53
C ARG A 113 2.63 -8.09 -8.26
N GLY A 114 3.19 -7.44 -7.25
CA GLY A 114 2.44 -7.05 -6.05
C GLY A 114 1.86 -8.23 -5.25
N VAL A 115 2.60 -9.34 -5.19
CA VAL A 115 2.23 -10.55 -4.47
C VAL A 115 2.59 -10.40 -2.99
N ILE A 116 1.80 -10.98 -2.09
CA ILE A 116 2.22 -11.17 -0.70
C ILE A 116 2.64 -12.63 -0.48
N GLU A 117 3.88 -12.81 0.00
CA GLU A 117 4.42 -14.10 0.42
C GLU A 117 4.17 -14.26 1.92
N LEU A 118 3.28 -15.17 2.29
CA LEU A 118 3.01 -15.51 3.68
C LEU A 118 3.86 -16.73 4.06
N THR A 119 4.83 -16.54 4.96
CA THR A 119 5.70 -17.62 5.41
C THR A 119 5.23 -18.17 6.76
N HIS A 120 4.83 -19.43 6.76
CA HIS A 120 4.42 -20.16 7.95
C HIS A 120 5.57 -21.04 8.44
N MET A 121 6.09 -20.75 9.63
CA MET A 121 7.03 -21.64 10.33
C MET A 121 6.24 -22.74 11.04
N TRP A 122 6.49 -24.01 10.72
CA TRP A 122 5.60 -25.09 11.17
C TRP A 122 5.52 -25.23 12.70
N GLY A 123 4.30 -25.25 13.23
CA GLY A 123 4.00 -25.45 14.64
C GLY A 123 3.76 -24.17 15.43
N THR A 124 4.00 -22.99 14.85
CA THR A 124 3.71 -21.68 15.49
C THR A 124 2.24 -21.52 15.86
N GLU A 125 1.33 -22.10 15.08
CA GLU A 125 -0.12 -22.10 15.29
C GLU A 125 -0.55 -22.87 16.56
N THR A 126 0.23 -23.88 16.94
CA THR A 126 -0.04 -24.72 18.14
C THR A 126 0.84 -24.37 19.34
N ASN A 127 1.90 -23.59 19.13
CA ASN A 127 2.84 -23.26 20.19
C ASN A 127 2.25 -22.21 21.15
N ARG A 128 1.89 -22.65 22.36
CA ARG A 128 1.32 -21.78 23.41
C ARG A 128 2.29 -20.71 23.91
N ASN A 129 3.60 -20.94 23.78
CA ASN A 129 4.64 -19.99 24.18
C ASN A 129 4.98 -18.99 23.05
N PHE A 130 4.47 -19.20 21.84
CA PHE A 130 4.67 -18.27 20.75
C PHE A 130 3.65 -17.13 20.83
N THR A 131 4.14 -15.95 21.20
CA THR A 131 3.32 -14.74 21.41
C THR A 131 2.86 -14.06 20.11
N GLY A 132 3.40 -14.48 18.96
CA GLY A 132 3.10 -13.90 17.65
C GLY A 132 4.32 -13.26 17.00
N TYR A 133 4.16 -12.80 15.76
CA TYR A 133 5.18 -12.00 15.09
C TYR A 133 5.02 -10.52 15.45
N HIS A 134 6.13 -9.79 15.41
CA HIS A 134 6.14 -8.34 15.59
C HIS A 134 5.75 -7.66 14.28
N ASN A 135 4.80 -6.72 14.34
CA ASN A 135 4.28 -6.03 13.15
C ASN A 135 5.14 -4.83 12.71
N GLY A 136 6.12 -4.42 13.52
CA GLY A 136 7.05 -3.33 13.22
C GLY A 136 6.55 -1.91 13.53
N ASN A 137 5.31 -1.76 14.02
CA ASN A 137 4.70 -0.46 14.34
C ASN A 137 4.78 -0.08 15.84
N THR A 138 5.52 -0.86 16.63
CA THR A 138 5.94 -0.56 18.01
C THR A 138 7.45 -0.77 18.13
N GLU A 139 8.08 -0.31 19.21
CA GLU A 139 9.54 -0.46 19.36
C GLU A 139 9.97 -1.95 19.44
N PRO A 140 11.00 -2.38 18.69
CA PRO A 140 11.78 -1.59 17.72
C PRO A 140 10.99 -1.36 16.41
N LEU A 141 10.88 -0.10 15.99
CA LEU A 141 10.22 0.26 14.73
C LEU A 141 10.96 -0.30 13.51
N GLY A 142 10.21 -0.64 12.46
CA GLY A 142 10.78 -1.20 11.22
C GLY A 142 9.79 -1.21 10.06
N TYR A 143 9.39 -2.41 9.63
CA TYR A 143 8.31 -2.56 8.65
C TYR A 143 7.02 -1.87 9.14
N GLY A 144 6.32 -1.18 8.24
CA GLY A 144 5.08 -0.48 8.55
C GLY A 144 3.84 -1.27 8.12
N HIS A 145 3.57 -1.29 6.81
CA HIS A 145 2.35 -1.86 6.25
C HIS A 145 2.49 -2.15 4.75
N ILE A 146 1.54 -2.91 4.22
CA ILE A 146 1.22 -2.91 2.79
C ILE A 146 0.05 -1.94 2.54
N GLY A 147 -0.11 -1.47 1.31
CA GLY A 147 -1.24 -0.64 0.90
C GLY A 147 -2.09 -1.31 -0.18
N ILE A 148 -3.41 -1.18 -0.07
CA ILE A 148 -4.40 -1.74 -0.98
C ILE A 148 -5.27 -0.59 -1.50
N ASN A 149 -5.16 -0.35 -2.81
CA ASN A 149 -6.05 0.56 -3.51
C ASN A 149 -7.41 -0.13 -3.74
N VAL A 150 -8.50 0.56 -3.42
CA VAL A 150 -9.87 0.10 -3.59
C VAL A 150 -10.67 1.09 -4.42
N ASP A 151 -11.76 0.61 -5.05
CA ASP A 151 -12.62 1.49 -5.85
C ASP A 151 -13.34 2.56 -5.01
N ASN A 152 -13.62 2.26 -3.75
CA ASN A 152 -14.31 3.17 -2.84
C ASN A 152 -13.96 2.85 -1.38
N VAL A 153 -13.22 3.76 -0.73
CA VAL A 153 -12.74 3.56 0.64
C VAL A 153 -13.89 3.39 1.65
N GLN A 154 -14.98 4.14 1.52
CA GLN A 154 -16.09 4.07 2.47
C GLN A 154 -16.84 2.73 2.38
N LYS A 155 -17.08 2.23 1.17
CA LYS A 155 -17.69 0.91 0.97
C LYS A 155 -16.80 -0.20 1.52
N ALA A 156 -15.49 -0.11 1.31
CA ALA A 156 -14.54 -1.07 1.86
C ALA A 156 -14.56 -1.07 3.39
N ILE A 157 -14.50 0.11 4.01
CA ILE A 157 -14.57 0.28 5.47
C ILE A 157 -15.86 -0.34 6.03
N ASN A 158 -17.02 -0.01 5.47
CA ASN A 158 -18.30 -0.53 5.94
C ASN A 158 -18.36 -2.07 5.84
N ARG A 159 -17.77 -2.65 4.78
CA ARG A 159 -17.66 -4.10 4.63
C ARG A 159 -16.71 -4.71 5.68
N PHE A 160 -15.58 -4.08 5.95
CA PHE A 160 -14.64 -4.56 6.96
C PHE A 160 -15.24 -4.51 8.36
N GLU A 161 -15.98 -3.45 8.69
CA GLU A 161 -16.74 -3.36 9.94
C GLU A 161 -17.78 -4.48 10.06
N SER A 162 -18.57 -4.74 9.02
CA SER A 162 -19.60 -5.79 9.04
C SER A 162 -19.01 -7.20 9.16
N LEU A 163 -17.75 -7.38 8.78
CA LEU A 163 -17.00 -8.62 8.93
C LEU A 163 -16.18 -8.69 10.23
N GLY A 164 -16.26 -7.68 11.09
CA GLY A 164 -15.55 -7.65 12.38
C GLY A 164 -14.03 -7.48 12.26
N VAL A 165 -13.55 -6.89 11.17
CA VAL A 165 -12.12 -6.62 10.96
C VAL A 165 -11.64 -5.56 11.95
N ARG A 166 -10.45 -5.76 12.52
CA ARG A 166 -9.83 -4.80 13.45
C ARG A 166 -9.30 -3.58 12.69
N PHE A 167 -9.70 -2.40 13.14
CA PHE A 167 -9.16 -1.12 12.68
C PHE A 167 -8.11 -0.60 13.64
N VAL A 168 -7.10 0.04 13.09
CA VAL A 168 -6.02 0.71 13.81
C VAL A 168 -6.25 2.21 13.83
N GLN A 169 -6.42 2.80 12.65
CA GLN A 169 -6.48 4.24 12.46
C GLN A 169 -7.38 4.58 11.27
N ARG A 170 -8.04 5.74 11.33
CA ARG A 170 -8.77 6.32 10.21
C ARG A 170 -8.37 7.78 10.04
N ILE A 171 -8.05 8.16 8.82
CA ILE A 171 -7.78 9.54 8.41
C ILE A 171 -9.04 10.06 7.75
N ARG A 172 -9.53 11.22 8.20
CA ARG A 172 -10.83 11.76 7.79
C ARG A 172 -10.71 13.19 7.28
N SER A 173 -11.58 13.55 6.35
CA SER A 173 -11.82 14.92 5.94
C SER A 173 -13.32 15.20 6.07
N GLY A 174 -13.65 16.08 7.03
CA GLY A 174 -15.02 16.21 7.53
C GLY A 174 -15.55 14.86 8.05
N ASN A 175 -16.73 14.46 7.56
CA ASN A 175 -17.39 13.21 7.96
C ASN A 175 -16.97 11.99 7.13
N ARG A 176 -16.08 12.15 6.14
CA ARG A 176 -15.67 11.09 5.22
C ARG A 176 -14.33 10.50 5.64
N ASP A 177 -14.23 9.17 5.68
CA ASP A 177 -12.94 8.47 5.79
C ASP A 177 -12.21 8.57 4.44
N LEU A 178 -10.95 8.99 4.46
CA LEU A 178 -10.08 9.05 3.28
C LEU A 178 -9.14 7.83 3.20
N VAL A 179 -8.61 7.43 4.35
CA VAL A 179 -7.70 6.29 4.49
C VAL A 179 -8.03 5.55 5.77
N ALA A 180 -7.94 4.23 5.75
CA ALA A 180 -8.04 3.42 6.96
C ALA A 180 -6.89 2.41 7.05
N PHE A 181 -6.39 2.18 8.26
CA PHE A 181 -5.49 1.10 8.57
C PHE A 181 -6.26 -0.01 9.28
N ILE A 182 -6.22 -1.22 8.73
CA ILE A 182 -6.77 -2.43 9.34
C ILE A 182 -5.63 -3.36 9.76
N GLN A 183 -5.96 -4.39 10.55
CA GLN A 183 -5.01 -5.45 10.91
C GLN A 183 -5.38 -6.78 10.28
N ASP A 184 -4.37 -7.50 9.81
CA ASP A 184 -4.47 -8.92 9.53
C ASP A 184 -4.47 -9.76 10.82
N PRO A 185 -4.61 -11.11 10.73
CA PRO A 185 -4.66 -11.97 11.92
C PRO A 185 -3.41 -11.89 12.81
N ASP A 186 -2.23 -11.65 12.22
CA ASP A 186 -0.95 -11.52 12.90
C ASP A 186 -0.69 -10.08 13.39
N GLY A 187 -1.58 -9.14 13.08
CA GLY A 187 -1.50 -7.76 13.52
C GLY A 187 -0.71 -6.84 12.59
N TYR A 188 -0.31 -7.31 11.41
CA TYR A 188 0.27 -6.44 10.38
C TYR A 188 -0.73 -5.44 9.89
N TRP A 189 -0.27 -4.20 9.71
CA TRP A 189 -1.12 -3.12 9.26
C TRP A 189 -1.29 -3.19 7.74
N ILE A 190 -2.50 -2.90 7.28
CA ILE A 190 -2.87 -2.80 5.88
C ILE A 190 -3.56 -1.45 5.68
N GLU A 191 -2.96 -0.60 4.87
CA GLU A 191 -3.54 0.68 4.45
C GLU A 191 -4.59 0.45 3.36
N ILE A 192 -5.77 1.04 3.54
CA ILE A 192 -6.90 0.99 2.62
C ILE A 192 -7.19 2.42 2.16
N PHE A 193 -7.06 2.66 0.86
CA PHE A 193 -7.30 3.96 0.26
C PHE A 193 -7.87 3.82 -1.15
N ASP A 194 -8.50 4.88 -1.65
CA ASP A 194 -8.74 5.06 -3.08
C ASP A 194 -7.88 6.21 -3.60
N THR A 195 -7.60 6.24 -4.91
CA THR A 195 -6.68 7.22 -5.52
C THR A 195 -7.06 8.66 -5.19
N MET A 196 -8.35 8.99 -5.25
CA MET A 196 -8.80 10.36 -4.99
C MET A 196 -8.69 10.74 -3.51
N SER A 197 -8.94 9.80 -2.61
CA SER A 197 -8.82 10.00 -1.17
C SER A 197 -7.36 10.12 -0.73
N ALA A 198 -6.43 9.41 -1.40
CA ALA A 198 -4.99 9.61 -1.21
C ALA A 198 -4.54 11.01 -1.66
N VAL A 199 -5.00 11.47 -2.83
CA VAL A 199 -4.74 12.85 -3.30
C VAL A 199 -5.29 13.88 -2.32
N GLN A 200 -6.54 13.71 -1.86
CA GLN A 200 -7.13 14.63 -0.89
C GLN A 200 -6.35 14.64 0.43
N THR A 201 -5.89 13.48 0.90
CA THR A 201 -5.06 13.38 2.11
C THR A 201 -3.76 14.16 1.93
N ALA A 202 -3.12 14.08 0.76
CA ALA A 202 -1.90 14.85 0.48
C ALA A 202 -2.16 16.36 0.48
N ILE A 203 -3.29 16.82 -0.08
CA ILE A 203 -3.69 18.22 -0.07
C ILE A 203 -3.97 18.71 1.36
N ASP A 204 -4.78 17.97 2.12
CA ASP A 204 -5.20 18.35 3.48
C ASP A 204 -4.00 18.46 4.45
N ASN A 205 -2.93 17.70 4.19
CA ASN A 205 -1.70 17.73 4.98
C ASN A 205 -0.61 18.64 4.39
N ASN A 206 -0.91 19.42 3.35
CA ASN A 206 0.07 20.26 2.64
C ASN A 206 1.34 19.47 2.24
N ALA A 207 1.15 18.20 1.87
CA ALA A 207 2.22 17.26 1.57
C ALA A 207 2.80 17.46 0.17
N VAL A 208 1.98 17.93 -0.77
CA VAL A 208 2.31 18.24 -2.17
C VAL A 208 2.40 19.74 -2.42
#